data_AF-A0AAU7CBU8-F1
#
_entry.id   AF-A0AAU7CBU8-F1
#
_cell.length_a   1.000
_cell.length_b   1.000
_cell.length_c   1.000
_cell.angle_alpha   90.00
_cell.angle_beta   90.00
_cell.angle_gamma   90.00
#
_symmetry.space_group_name_H-M   'P 1'
#
loop_
_entity.id
_entity.type
_entity.pdbx_description
1 polymer ?
#
loop_
_entity_poly.entity_id
_entity_poly.type
_entity_poly.pdbx_seq_one_letter_code
_entity_poly.pdbx_strand_id
1 'polypeptide(L)'
;MTAKRGQFRILRVGSQVHYLVAEGESDRFREIEQLEFTTKDFDRVRFFAQTHDSPIALDLLLKDLTIRAELLPGWTASPVPPKRSPWWVAGVGVVVVAALAAGVRWAARRTRQAQEVG
;
A
#
# COMPACT_ATOMS: atom_id res chain seq x y z
N MET A 1 18.13 21.48 -10.82
CA MET A 1 18.62 20.22 -10.21
C MET A 1 17.65 19.12 -10.59
N THR A 2 18.10 18.08 -11.29
CA THR A 2 17.27 16.93 -11.65
C THR A 2 17.00 16.07 -10.42
N ALA A 3 15.74 15.67 -10.18
CA ALA A 3 15.40 14.83 -9.04
C ALA A 3 16.03 13.43 -9.17
N LYS A 4 16.62 12.91 -8.08
CA LYS A 4 17.23 11.56 -8.03
C LYS A 4 16.20 10.43 -7.82
N ARG A 5 14.94 10.79 -7.61
CA ARG A 5 13.81 9.89 -7.43
C ARG A 5 12.70 10.32 -8.38
N GLY A 6 11.91 9.36 -8.82
CA GLY A 6 10.71 9.60 -9.59
C GLY A 6 9.90 8.33 -9.76
N GLN A 7 8.82 8.45 -10.50
CA GLN A 7 7.99 7.34 -10.92
C GLN A 7 7.98 7.26 -12.44
N PHE A 8 8.04 6.04 -12.95
CA PHE A 8 7.92 5.75 -14.37
C PHE A 8 6.67 4.91 -14.60
N ARG A 9 5.87 5.29 -15.58
CA ARG A 9 4.63 4.60 -15.92
C ARG A 9 4.61 4.31 -17.41
N ILE A 10 4.29 3.07 -17.74
CA ILE A 10 3.99 2.62 -19.09
C ILE A 10 2.49 2.35 -19.12
N LEU A 11 1.77 3.02 -20.01
CA LEU A 11 0.33 2.83 -20.21
C LEU A 11 0.09 2.36 -21.64
N ARG A 12 -0.69 1.30 -21.81
CA ARG A 12 -1.15 0.87 -23.13
C ARG A 12 -2.62 1.20 -23.32
N VAL A 13 -2.93 1.84 -24.44
CA VAL A 13 -4.29 2.12 -24.89
C VAL A 13 -4.42 1.65 -26.34
N GLY A 14 -5.07 0.52 -26.56
CA GLY A 14 -5.17 -0.09 -27.89
C GLY A 14 -3.80 -0.47 -28.47
N SER A 15 -3.47 0.10 -29.64
CA SER A 15 -2.18 -0.06 -30.31
C SER A 15 -1.10 0.90 -29.81
N GLN A 16 -1.40 1.80 -28.87
CA GLN A 16 -0.47 2.84 -28.47
C GLN A 16 0.11 2.58 -27.08
N VAL A 17 1.40 2.87 -26.95
CA VAL A 17 2.13 2.82 -25.68
C VAL A 17 2.58 4.24 -25.32
N HIS A 18 2.17 4.67 -24.13
CA HIS A 18 2.46 5.97 -23.55
C HIS A 18 3.48 5.79 -22.42
N TYR A 19 4.55 6.57 -22.48
CA TYR A 19 5.57 6.63 -21.45
C TYR A 19 5.41 7.91 -20.66
N LEU A 20 5.20 7.79 -19.36
CA LEU A 20 4.98 8.91 -18.47
C LEU A 20 5.97 8.89 -17.31
N VAL A 21 6.38 10.08 -16.87
CA VAL A 21 7.27 10.28 -15.73
C VAL A 21 6.66 11.24 -14.74
N ALA A 22 6.93 11.01 -13.45
CA ALA A 22 6.74 11.99 -12.40
C ALA A 22 8.05 12.17 -11.63
N GLU A 23 8.45 13.40 -11.39
CA GLU A 23 9.72 13.72 -10.70
C GLU A 23 9.51 13.85 -9.18
N GLY A 24 10.46 13.37 -8.40
CA GLY A 24 10.44 13.43 -6.93
C GLY A 24 9.29 12.61 -6.32
N GLU A 25 8.56 13.22 -5.40
CA GLU A 25 7.34 12.67 -4.78
C GLU A 25 6.05 13.17 -5.46
N SER A 26 6.15 13.74 -6.67
CA SER A 26 4.97 14.25 -7.39
C SER A 26 4.09 13.09 -7.86
N ASP A 27 2.78 13.23 -7.67
CA ASP A 27 1.78 12.35 -8.29
C ASP A 27 1.36 12.82 -9.70
N ARG A 28 1.93 13.94 -10.17
CA ARG A 28 1.65 14.50 -11.50
C ARG A 28 2.57 13.88 -12.53
N PHE A 29 2.02 12.94 -13.28
CA PHE A 29 2.68 12.34 -14.44
C PHE A 29 2.60 13.28 -15.64
N ARG A 30 3.73 13.43 -16.33
CA ARG A 30 3.80 14.02 -17.67
C ARG A 30 4.17 12.94 -18.68
N GLU A 31 3.54 12.97 -19.84
CA GLU A 31 3.94 12.12 -20.95
C GLU A 31 5.26 12.63 -21.54
N ILE A 32 6.17 11.70 -21.84
CA ILE A 32 7.48 11.98 -22.44
C ILE A 32 7.62 11.38 -23.82
N GLU A 33 6.86 10.31 -24.11
CA GLU A 33 6.92 9.62 -25.39
C GLU A 33 5.64 8.82 -25.62
N GLN A 34 5.23 8.75 -26.88
CA GLN A 34 4.12 7.92 -27.35
C GLN A 34 4.59 7.16 -28.59
N LEU A 35 4.39 5.84 -28.60
CA LEU A 35 4.79 4.97 -29.70
C LEU A 35 3.61 4.12 -30.17
N GLU A 36 3.50 3.96 -31.48
CA GLU A 36 2.69 2.90 -32.06
C GLU A 36 3.32 1.53 -31.77
N PHE A 37 2.48 0.59 -31.38
CA PHE A 37 2.83 -0.77 -31.01
C PHE A 37 1.81 -1.74 -31.58
N THR A 38 2.16 -3.02 -31.59
CA THR A 38 1.24 -4.05 -32.07
C THR A 38 0.02 -4.20 -31.15
N THR A 39 -1.07 -4.74 -31.67
CA THR A 39 -2.24 -5.16 -30.89
C THR A 39 -2.04 -6.50 -30.18
N LYS A 40 -0.91 -7.19 -30.40
CA LYS A 40 -0.57 -8.42 -29.67
C LYS A 40 -0.34 -8.16 -28.18
N ASP A 41 -0.50 -9.20 -27.37
CA ASP A 41 -0.26 -9.14 -25.93
C ASP A 41 1.22 -8.86 -25.61
N PHE A 42 1.48 -8.30 -24.43
CA PHE A 42 2.84 -8.12 -23.95
C PHE A 42 3.35 -9.42 -23.33
N ASP A 43 4.32 -10.05 -23.99
CA ASP A 43 4.96 -11.24 -23.45
C ASP A 43 5.92 -10.93 -22.29
N ARG A 44 6.47 -9.70 -22.25
CA ARG A 44 7.51 -9.34 -21.28
C ARG A 44 7.63 -7.84 -21.04
N VAL A 45 7.72 -7.45 -19.77
CA VAL A 45 8.16 -6.12 -19.32
C VAL A 45 9.51 -6.26 -18.61
N ARG A 46 10.50 -5.44 -18.97
CA ARG A 46 11.84 -5.46 -18.38
C ARG A 46 12.27 -4.07 -17.94
N PHE A 47 12.94 -4.02 -16.81
CA PHE A 47 13.68 -2.85 -16.35
C PHE A 47 15.17 -3.16 -16.50
N PHE A 48 15.90 -2.25 -17.12
CA PHE A 48 17.35 -2.33 -17.20
C PHE A 48 17.92 -0.91 -17.12
N ALA A 49 19.17 -0.84 -16.70
CA ALA A 49 19.92 0.40 -16.62
C ALA A 49 21.28 0.13 -17.26
N GLN A 50 21.75 1.06 -18.10
CA GLN A 50 23.00 0.88 -18.83
C GLN A 50 23.83 2.16 -18.75
N THR A 51 25.10 2.03 -18.38
CA THR A 51 26.09 3.12 -18.34
C THR A 51 26.86 3.25 -19.66
N HIS A 52 26.68 2.30 -20.59
CA HIS A 52 27.52 2.12 -21.78
C HIS A 52 29.01 2.16 -21.41
N ASP A 53 29.85 2.77 -22.25
CA ASP A 53 31.31 2.90 -22.06
C ASP A 53 31.71 3.99 -21.05
N SER A 54 30.75 4.53 -20.29
CA SER A 54 31.04 5.53 -19.26
C SER A 54 31.55 4.86 -17.98
N PRO A 55 32.70 5.27 -17.44
CA PRO A 55 33.28 4.70 -16.22
C PRO A 55 32.59 5.25 -14.96
N ILE A 56 31.25 5.16 -14.91
CA ILE A 56 30.42 5.63 -13.80
C ILE A 56 29.74 4.45 -13.10
N ALA A 57 29.65 4.52 -11.78
CA ALA A 57 28.83 3.59 -11.01
C ALA A 57 27.35 4.00 -11.12
N LEU A 58 26.46 3.03 -11.38
CA LEU A 58 25.03 3.24 -11.48
C LEU A 58 24.29 2.35 -10.48
N ASP A 59 23.74 2.99 -9.46
CA ASP A 59 22.86 2.35 -8.50
C ASP A 59 21.40 2.64 -8.86
N LEU A 60 20.63 1.60 -9.14
CA LEU A 60 19.20 1.70 -9.42
C LEU A 60 18.40 0.89 -8.41
N LEU A 61 17.50 1.57 -7.70
CA LEU A 61 16.60 0.95 -6.73
C LEU A 61 15.15 1.07 -7.21
N LEU A 62 14.58 -0.04 -7.65
CA LEU A 62 13.16 -0.12 -8.00
C LEU A 62 12.33 -0.31 -6.73
N LYS A 63 11.48 0.67 -6.43
CA LYS A 63 10.50 0.60 -5.34
C LYS A 63 9.10 0.54 -5.93
N ASP A 64 8.20 -0.17 -5.26
CA ASP A 64 6.75 -0.15 -5.54
C ASP A 64 6.36 -0.50 -6.99
N LEU A 65 6.80 -1.68 -7.46
CA LEU A 65 6.39 -2.20 -8.78
C LEU A 65 4.90 -2.60 -8.76
N THR A 66 4.10 -1.92 -9.57
CA THR A 66 2.68 -2.25 -9.79
C THR A 66 2.45 -2.61 -11.26
N ILE A 67 1.94 -3.81 -11.51
CA ILE A 67 1.50 -4.24 -12.85
C ILE A 67 -0.02 -4.40 -12.81
N ARG A 68 -0.73 -3.74 -13.71
CA ARG A 68 -2.18 -3.86 -13.89
C ARG A 68 -2.45 -4.36 -15.30
N ALA A 69 -3.06 -5.53 -15.39
CA ALA A 69 -3.47 -6.16 -16.63
C ALA A 69 -4.78 -6.91 -16.39
N GLU A 70 -5.56 -7.11 -17.45
CA GLU A 70 -6.78 -7.93 -17.38
C GLU A 70 -6.45 -9.39 -17.03
N LEU A 71 -5.32 -9.89 -17.56
CA LEU A 71 -4.81 -11.22 -17.29
C LEU A 71 -3.28 -11.17 -17.16
N LEU A 72 -2.75 -11.94 -16.19
CA LEU A 72 -1.33 -12.21 -16.02
C LEU A 72 -1.11 -13.72 -16.16
N PRO A 73 -0.86 -14.23 -17.39
CA PRO A 73 -0.68 -15.66 -17.62
C PRO A 73 0.43 -16.25 -16.74
N GLY A 74 0.14 -17.35 -16.04
CA GLY A 74 1.09 -18.00 -15.14
C GLY A 74 1.29 -17.31 -13.78
N TRP A 75 0.63 -16.18 -13.52
CA TRP A 75 0.62 -15.57 -12.19
C TRP A 75 -0.52 -16.15 -11.35
N THR A 76 -0.22 -17.15 -10.53
CA THR A 76 -1.10 -17.56 -9.43
C THR A 76 -0.83 -16.60 -8.27
N ALA A 77 -1.60 -15.53 -8.17
CA ALA A 77 -1.46 -14.57 -7.08
C ALA A 77 -1.43 -15.30 -5.73
N SER A 78 -0.45 -15.00 -4.88
CA SER A 78 -0.50 -15.46 -3.48
C SER A 78 -1.80 -14.98 -2.86
N PRO A 79 -2.56 -15.85 -2.16
CA PRO A 79 -3.82 -15.45 -1.56
C PRO A 79 -3.60 -14.21 -0.68
N VAL A 80 -4.38 -13.15 -0.95
CA VAL A 80 -4.36 -11.94 -0.14
C VAL A 80 -4.66 -12.36 1.29
N PRO A 81 -3.77 -12.10 2.27
CA PRO A 81 -4.04 -12.48 3.64
C PRO A 81 -5.35 -11.82 4.06
N PRO A 82 -6.31 -12.58 4.62
CA PRO A 82 -7.60 -12.03 4.99
C PRO A 82 -7.37 -10.85 5.95
N LYS A 83 -8.02 -9.72 5.65
CA LYS A 83 -7.97 -8.52 6.50
C LYS A 83 -8.51 -8.90 7.88
N ARG A 84 -7.61 -9.14 8.86
CA ARG A 84 -7.99 -9.46 10.24
C ARG A 84 -8.79 -8.28 10.79
N SER A 85 -10.09 -8.47 10.91
CA SER A 85 -10.99 -7.44 11.45
C SER A 85 -10.70 -7.24 12.95
N PRO A 86 -10.56 -6.00 13.44
CA PRO A 86 -10.19 -5.69 14.83
C PRO A 86 -11.36 -5.81 15.82
N TRP A 87 -12.47 -6.45 15.44
CA TRP A 87 -13.67 -6.59 16.29
C TRP A 87 -13.39 -7.21 17.66
N TRP A 88 -12.36 -8.05 17.78
CA TRP A 88 -11.91 -8.62 19.05
C TRP A 88 -11.40 -7.55 20.02
N VAL A 89 -10.79 -6.47 19.53
CA VAL A 89 -10.31 -5.33 20.35
C VAL A 89 -11.49 -4.59 20.95
N ALA A 90 -12.55 -4.39 20.17
CA ALA A 90 -13.79 -3.79 20.66
C ALA A 90 -14.44 -4.67 21.75
N GLY A 91 -14.43 -5.99 21.56
CA GLY A 91 -14.89 -6.96 22.56
C GLY A 91 -14.13 -6.84 23.89
N VAL A 92 -12.81 -6.79 23.84
CA VAL A 92 -11.97 -6.62 25.05
C VAL A 92 -12.25 -5.29 25.75
N GLY A 93 -12.40 -4.21 24.99
CA GLY A 93 -12.72 -2.89 25.54
C GLY A 93 -14.04 -2.88 26.34
N VAL A 94 -15.10 -3.50 25.80
CA VAL A 94 -16.40 -3.60 26.47
C VAL A 94 -16.30 -4.39 27.78
N VAL A 95 -15.57 -5.50 27.80
CA VAL A 95 -15.38 -6.32 29.00
C VAL A 95 -14.65 -5.54 30.09
N VAL A 96 -13.60 -4.80 29.75
CA VAL A 96 -12.85 -3.98 30.70
C VAL A 96 -13.72 -2.87 31.29
N VAL A 97 -14.48 -2.15 30.47
CA VAL A 97 -15.39 -1.09 30.93
C VAL A 97 -16.47 -1.65 31.85
N ALA A 98 -17.05 -2.80 31.51
CA ALA A 98 -18.04 -3.46 32.35
C ALA A 98 -17.46 -3.88 33.72
N ALA A 99 -16.25 -4.42 33.74
CA ALA A 99 -15.55 -4.80 34.98
C ALA A 99 -15.26 -3.57 35.86
N LEU A 100 -14.81 -2.46 35.28
CA LEU A 100 -14.58 -1.21 36.00
C LEU A 100 -15.88 -0.63 36.55
N ALA A 101 -16.94 -0.58 35.76
CA ALA A 101 -18.25 -0.08 36.20
C ALA A 101 -18.82 -0.94 37.35
N ALA A 102 -18.69 -2.26 37.25
CA ALA A 102 -19.07 -3.19 38.31
C ALA A 102 -18.26 -2.96 39.60
N GLY A 103 -16.94 -2.78 39.48
CA GLY A 103 -16.04 -2.47 40.60
C GLY A 103 -16.42 -1.17 41.32
N VAL A 104 -16.63 -0.08 40.55
CA VAL A 104 -17.05 1.23 41.11
C VAL A 104 -18.38 1.12 41.82
N ARG A 105 -19.37 0.45 41.21
CA ARG A 105 -20.69 0.27 41.81
C ARG A 105 -20.64 -0.58 43.08
N TRP A 106 -19.79 -1.60 43.12
CA TRP A 106 -19.60 -2.42 44.31
C TRP A 106 -18.95 -1.62 45.45
N ALA A 107 -17.90 -0.85 45.16
CA ALA A 107 -17.26 0.04 46.13
C ALA A 107 -18.24 1.09 46.70
N ALA A 108 -19.04 1.72 45.84
CA ALA A 108 -20.04 2.72 46.25
C ALA A 108 -21.20 2.14 47.08
N ARG A 109 -21.50 0.83 46.94
CA ARG A 109 -22.48 0.14 47.79
C ARG A 109 -21.92 -0.18 49.17
N ARG A 110 -20.63 -0.50 49.26
CA ARG A 110 -19.96 -0.84 50.51
C ARG A 110 -19.82 0.36 51.44
N THR A 111 -19.57 1.56 50.88
CA THR A 111 -19.50 2.79 51.67
C THR A 111 -20.85 3.22 52.23
N ARG A 112 -21.97 2.95 51.53
CA ARG A 112 -23.32 3.24 52.02
C ARG A 112 -23.74 2.34 53.18
N GLN A 113 -23.38 1.06 53.16
CA GLN A 113 -23.67 0.14 54.26
C GLN A 113 -22.86 0.44 55.53
N ALA A 114 -21.69 1.06 55.40
CA ALA A 114 -20.88 1.49 56.55
C ALA A 114 -21.47 2.72 57.27
N GLN A 115 -22.41 3.45 56.65
CA GLN A 115 -23.07 4.61 57.27
C GLN A 115 -24.37 4.25 58.01
N GLU A 116 -24.92 3.04 57.84
CA GLU A 116 -26.17 2.62 58.50
C GLU A 116 -25.94 1.87 59.84
N VAL A 117 -24.69 1.69 60.29
CA VAL A 117 -24.34 0.98 61.55
C VAL A 117 -23.58 1.90 62.54
N GLY A 118 -23.69 3.22 62.38
CA GLY A 118 -23.12 4.22 63.30
C GLY A 118 -24.14 4.78 64.28
#